data_AF-A0A7G5H444-F1
#
_entry.id   AF-A0A7G5H444-F1
#
_cell.length_a   1.000
_cell.length_b   1.000
_cell.length_c   1.000
_cell.angle_alpha   90.00
_cell.angle_beta   90.00
_cell.angle_gamma   90.00
#
_symmetry.space_group_name_H-M   'P 1'
#
loop_
_entity.id
_entity.type
_entity.pdbx_description
1 polymer ?
#
loop_
_entity_poly.entity_id
_entity_poly.type
_entity_poly.pdbx_seq_one_letter_code
_entity_poly.pdbx_strand_id
1 'polypeptide(L)' 'MKGRLPNKARLEHILDALKTIDIFIEGLTFDEFAVDIKTTFAVVKALEIVGEAANHITDEIQ' A
#
# COMPACT_ATOMS: atom_id res chain seq x y z
N MET A 1 -4.03 -20.68 13.95
CA MET A 1 -3.05 -19.69 14.43
C MET A 1 -2.61 -18.90 13.21
N LYS A 2 -3.01 -17.62 13.05
CA LYS A 2 -2.49 -16.78 11.96
C LYS A 2 -1.00 -16.59 12.25
N GLY A 3 -0.17 -17.35 11.55
CA GLY A 3 1.28 -17.31 11.71
C GLY A 3 1.77 -15.89 11.50
N ARG A 4 2.65 -15.43 12.40
CA ARG A 4 3.36 -14.17 12.30
C ARG A 4 4.03 -14.11 10.92
N LEU A 5 3.54 -13.24 10.03
CA LEU A 5 4.14 -13.06 8.70
C LEU A 5 5.58 -12.55 8.89
N PRO A 6 6.58 -13.12 8.19
CA PRO A 6 7.96 -12.65 8.28
C PRO A 6 8.06 -11.21 7.79
N ASN A 7 8.98 -10.42 8.36
CA ASN A 7 9.24 -9.04 7.91
C ASN A 7 9.47 -8.93 6.40
N LYS A 8 10.11 -9.94 5.78
CA LYS A 8 10.27 -10.02 4.32
C LYS A 8 8.93 -9.99 3.59
N ALA A 9 7.95 -10.79 4.01
CA ALA A 9 6.62 -10.82 3.38
C ALA A 9 5.88 -9.50 3.57
N ARG A 10 6.10 -8.79 4.68
CA ARG A 10 5.53 -7.45 4.91
C ARG A 10 6.12 -6.42 3.97
N LEU A 11 7.45 -6.44 3.79
CA LEU A 11 8.12 -5.59 2.82
C LEU A 11 7.66 -5.88 1.39
N GLU A 12 7.40 -7.15 1.05
CA GLU A 12 6.82 -7.55 -0.23
C GLU A 12 5.40 -6.98 -0.39
N HIS A 13 4.54 -7.07 0.63
CA HIS A 13 3.20 -6.45 0.60
C HIS A 13 3.26 -4.93 0.40
N ILE A 14 4.19 -4.24 1.09
CA ILE A 14 4.41 -2.80 0.91
C ILE A 14 4.83 -2.51 -0.52
N LEU A 15 5.83 -3.23 -1.03
CA LEU A 15 6.35 -3.03 -2.37
C LEU A 15 5.26 -3.24 -3.44
N ASP A 16 4.46 -4.28 -3.29
CA ASP A 16 3.39 -4.59 -4.24
C ASP A 16 2.25 -3.56 -4.18
N ALA A 17 1.90 -3.08 -2.99
CA ALA A 17 0.93 -1.99 -2.83
C ALA A 17 1.44 -0.67 -3.45
N LEU A 18 2.72 -0.34 -3.30
CA LEU A 18 3.31 0.85 -3.93
C LEU A 18 3.32 0.74 -5.46
N LYS A 19 3.72 -0.41 -6.02
CA LYS A 19 3.63 -0.66 -7.47
C LYS A 19 2.20 -0.54 -7.99
N THR A 20 1.23 -0.99 -7.19
CA THR A 20 -0.18 -0.90 -7.54
C THR A 20 -0.64 0.56 -7.60
N ILE A 21 -0.17 1.41 -6.67
CA ILE A 21 -0.42 2.85 -6.72
C ILE A 21 0.17 3.44 -8.00
N ASP A 22 1.42 3.11 -8.34
CA ASP A 22 2.08 3.62 -9.56
C ASP A 22 1.26 3.30 -10.82
N ILE A 23 0.73 2.07 -10.92
CA ILE A 23 -0.13 1.65 -12.04
C ILE A 23 -1.44 2.46 -12.08
N PHE A 24 -2.05 2.72 -10.92
CA PHE A 24 -3.33 3.43 -10.86
C PHE A 24 -3.23 4.91 -11.21
N ILE A 25 -2.11 5.55 -10.88
CA ILE A 25 -1.90 6.98 -11.13
C ILE A 25 -1.14 7.24 -12.43
N GLU A 26 -0.71 6.20 -13.16
CA GLU A 26 0.07 6.33 -14.38
C GLU A 26 -0.68 7.18 -15.43
N GLY A 27 -0.03 8.25 -15.88
CA GLY A 27 -0.59 9.16 -16.87
C GLY A 27 -1.67 10.11 -16.36
N LEU A 28 -2.04 10.06 -15.07
CA LEU A 28 -2.95 11.01 -14.46
C LEU A 28 -2.20 12.23 -13.93
N THR A 29 -2.74 13.42 -14.19
CA THR A 29 -2.40 14.61 -13.41
C THR A 29 -3.05 14.53 -12.02
N PHE A 30 -2.59 15.37 -11.09
CA PHE A 30 -3.20 15.43 -9.76
C PHE A 30 -4.68 15.84 -9.80
N ASP A 31 -5.05 16.79 -10.65
CA ASP A 31 -6.44 17.24 -10.77
C ASP A 31 -7.35 16.13 -11.32
N GLU A 32 -6.88 15.36 -12.31
CA GLU A 32 -7.59 14.18 -12.82
C GLU A 32 -7.72 13.08 -11.76
N PHE A 33 -6.64 12.81 -11.01
CA PHE A 33 -6.67 11.89 -9.87
C PHE A 33 -7.68 12.32 -8.80
N ALA A 34 -7.68 13.60 -8.42
CA ALA A 34 -8.49 14.14 -7.34
C ALA A 34 -10.00 14.08 -7.62
N VAL A 35 -10.40 14.12 -8.90
CA VAL A 35 -11.82 13.99 -9.30
C VAL A 35 -12.20 12.56 -9.68
N ASP A 36 -11.23 11.68 -9.97
CA ASP A 36 -11.47 10.25 -10.14
C ASP A 36 -11.59 9.56 -8.77
N ILE A 37 -12.84 9.52 -8.30
CA ILE A 37 -13.22 8.87 -7.05
C ILE A 37 -12.75 7.42 -7.01
N LYS A 38 -12.86 6.67 -8.12
CA LYS A 38 -12.48 5.25 -8.15
C LYS A 38 -10.99 5.09 -7.87
N THR A 39 -10.18 5.84 -8.58
CA THR A 39 -8.72 5.80 -8.45
C THR A 39 -8.28 6.30 -7.08
N THR A 40 -8.91 7.35 -6.55
CA THR A 40 -8.67 7.83 -5.19
C THR A 40 -8.94 6.73 -4.14
N PHE A 41 -10.08 6.02 -4.22
CA PHE A 41 -10.39 4.91 -3.30
C PHE A 41 -9.40 3.75 -3.45
N ALA A 42 -8.97 3.44 -4.67
CA ALA A 42 -7.99 2.38 -4.92
C ALA A 42 -6.62 2.72 -4.30
N VAL A 43 -6.15 3.96 -4.45
CA VAL A 43 -4.91 4.44 -3.81
C VAL A 43 -5.03 4.46 -2.29
N VAL A 44 -6.15 4.92 -1.73
CA VAL A 44 -6.39 4.88 -0.27
C VAL A 44 -6.31 3.45 0.25
N LYS A 45 -6.93 2.47 -0.42
CA LYS A 45 -6.85 1.06 -0.02
C LYS A 45 -5.42 0.52 -0.08
N ALA A 46 -4.65 0.88 -1.09
CA ALA A 46 -3.25 0.47 -1.19
C ALA A 46 -2.41 1.09 -0.05
N LEU A 47 -2.64 2.36 0.31
CA LEU A 47 -2.00 3.01 1.45
C LEU A 47 -2.37 2.36 2.80
N GLU A 48 -3.61 1.89 2.97
CA GLU A 48 -4.02 1.11 4.15
C GLU A 48 -3.21 -0.19 4.26
N ILE A 49 -3.00 -0.91 3.15
CA ILE A 49 -2.18 -2.14 3.12
C ILE A 49 -0.73 -1.83 3.51
N VAL A 50 -0.16 -0.73 2.98
CA VAL A 50 1.18 -0.26 3.35
C VAL A 50 1.25 0.02 4.85
N GLY A 51 0.27 0.75 5.39
CA GLY A 51 0.21 1.10 6.81
C GLY A 51 0.10 -0.13 7.72
N GLU A 52 -0.77 -1.08 7.38
CA GLU A 52 -0.93 -2.34 8.13
C GLU A 52 0.37 -3.14 8.11
N ALA A 53 0.98 -3.32 6.94
CA ALA A 53 2.23 -4.06 6.81
C ALA A 53 3.37 -3.38 7.58
N ALA A 54 3.49 -2.04 7.50
CA ALA A 54 4.52 -1.26 8.17
C ALA A 54 4.38 -1.30 9.71
N ASN A 55 3.15 -1.19 10.22
CA ASN A 55 2.86 -1.23 11.67
C ASN A 55 3.22 -2.57 12.33
N HIS A 56 3.39 -3.63 11.53
CA HIS A 56 3.77 -4.95 12.03
C HIS A 56 5.24 -5.32 11.78
N ILE A 57 6.03 -4.45 11.15
CA ILE A 57 7.49 -4.64 11.03
C ILE A 57 8.20 -4.31 12.35
N THR A 58 7.58 -3.49 13.21
CA THR A 58 8.15 -2.98 14.47
C THR A 58 8.27 -4.02 15.59
N ASP A 59 7.55 -5.15 15.54
CA ASP A 59 7.58 -6.14 16.64
C ASP A 59 8.90 -6.96 16.74
N GLU A 60 9.84 -6.80 15.81
CA GLU A 60 11.12 -7.55 15.79
C GLU A 60 12.37 -6.64 15.88
N ILE A 61 12.21 -5.31 15.80
CA ILE A 61 13.35 -4.35 15.77
C ILE A 61 13.22 -3.25 16.86
N GLN A 62 12.12 -3.22 17.63
CA GLN A 62 11.97 -2.28 18.75
C GLN A 62 12.76 -2.68 20.00
#